data_AF-A0A5K0YRW9-F1
#
_entry.id   AF-A0A5K0YRW9-F1
#
_cell.length_a   1.000
_cell.length_b   1.000
_cell.length_c   1.000
_cell.angle_alpha   90.00
_cell.angle_beta   90.00
_cell.angle_gamma   90.00
#
_symmetry.space_group_name_H-M   'P 1'
#
loop_
_entity.id
_entity.type
_entity.pdbx_description
1 polymer ?
#
loop_
_entity_poly.entity_id
_entity_poly.type
_entity_poly.pdbx_seq_one_letter_code
_entity_poly.pdbx_strand_id
1 'polypeptide(L)' 'RIPGVPKIKDNYNPATWMLEVSNISMERQLNVDFAEIYRNSSLCR' A
#
# COMPACT_ATOMS: atom_id res chain seq x y z
N ARG A 1 0.35 9.79 -0.16
CA ARG A 1 -0.84 8.99 0.18
C ARG A 1 -1.42 8.45 -1.12
N ILE A 2 -1.70 7.15 -1.21
CA ILE A 2 -2.20 6.53 -2.45
C ILE A 2 -3.74 6.53 -2.42
N PRO A 3 -4.43 7.16 -3.39
CA PRO A 3 -5.88 7.15 -3.47
C PRO A 3 -6.41 5.71 -3.64
N GLY A 4 -7.53 5.38 -2.99
CA GLY A 4 -8.15 4.06 -3.07
C GLY A 4 -7.59 3.01 -2.10
N VAL A 5 -6.45 3.25 -1.45
CA VAL A 5 -5.99 2.39 -0.35
C VAL A 5 -6.84 2.63 0.90
N PRO A 6 -7.47 1.58 1.47
CA PRO A 6 -8.26 1.72 2.69
C PRO A 6 -7.38 2.16 3.85
N LYS A 7 -7.88 3.07 4.68
CA LYS A 7 -7.15 3.49 5.89
C LYS A 7 -7.06 2.31 6.86
N ILE A 8 -5.95 2.20 7.57
CA ILE A 8 -5.85 1.28 8.72
C ILE A 8 -6.92 1.66 9.75
N LYS A 9 -7.62 0.65 10.28
CA LYS A 9 -8.63 0.83 11.34
C LYS A 9 -7.94 0.96 12.70
N ASP A 10 -8.56 1.68 13.63
CA ASP A 10 -8.08 1.76 15.01
C ASP A 10 -8.01 0.36 15.63
N ASN A 11 -6.94 0.09 16.39
CA ASN A 11 -6.61 -1.22 16.98
C ASN A 11 -6.39 -2.37 15.97
N TYR A 12 -6.14 -2.07 14.70
CA TYR A 12 -5.79 -3.09 13.70
C TYR A 12 -4.28 -3.28 13.59
N ASN A 13 -3.84 -4.52 13.35
CA ASN A 13 -2.41 -4.82 13.20
C ASN A 13 -1.85 -4.20 11.91
N PRO A 14 -0.86 -3.28 11.98
CA PRO A 14 -0.28 -2.65 10.80
C PRO A 14 0.37 -3.63 9.83
N ALA A 15 0.95 -4.73 10.33
CA ALA A 15 1.57 -5.74 9.50
C ALA A 15 0.52 -6.49 8.66
N THR A 16 -0.61 -6.87 9.29
CA THR A 16 -1.74 -7.49 8.58
C THR A 16 -2.33 -6.54 7.55
N TRP A 17 -2.54 -5.27 7.90
CA TRP A 17 -3.04 -4.28 6.95
C TRP A 17 -2.11 -4.10 5.75
N MET A 18 -0.80 -4.00 5.97
CA MET A 18 0.18 -3.90 4.87
C MET A 18 0.10 -5.08 3.93
N LEU A 19 0.00 -6.31 4.45
CA LEU A 19 -0.14 -7.53 3.63
C LEU A 19 -1.42 -7.53 2.79
N GLU A 20 -2.53 -7.05 3.35
CA GLU A 20 -3.80 -6.95 2.64
C GLU A 20 -3.77 -5.89 1.55
N VAL A 21 -3.11 -4.75 1.77
CA VAL A 21 -3.08 -3.67 0.77
C VAL A 21 -2.00 -3.86 -0.28
N SER A 22 -0.87 -4.49 0.03
CA SER A 22 0.26 -4.69 -0.89
C SER A 22 0.14 -5.98 -1.72
N ASN A 23 -1.08 -6.43 -1.98
CA ASN A 23 -1.34 -7.64 -2.78
C ASN A 23 -1.54 -7.28 -4.26
N ILE A 24 -1.24 -8.23 -5.15
CA ILE A 24 -1.30 -8.05 -6.61
C ILE A 24 -2.71 -7.67 -7.09
N SER A 25 -3.75 -8.21 -6.47
CA SER A 25 -5.14 -7.89 -6.81
C SER A 25 -5.46 -6.42 -6.52
N MET A 26 -4.95 -5.88 -5.41
CA MET A 26 -5.12 -4.49 -5.01
C MET A 26 -4.32 -3.54 -5.92
N GLU A 27 -3.08 -3.90 -6.26
CA GLU A 27 -2.26 -3.18 -7.24
C GLU A 27 -2.96 -3.07 -8.59
N ARG A 28 -3.53 -4.18 -9.07
CA ARG A 28 -4.30 -4.20 -10.33
C ARG A 28 -5.58 -3.36 -10.25
N GLN A 29 -6.30 -3.42 -9.13
CA GLN A 29 -7.51 -2.62 -8.93
C GLN A 29 -7.23 -1.12 -8.90
N LEU A 30 -6.12 -0.73 -8.27
CA LEU A 30 -5.68 0.66 -8.15
C LEU A 30 -4.88 1.13 -9.38
N ASN A 31 -4.47 0.20 -10.25
CA ASN A 31 -3.58 0.43 -11.38
C ASN A 31 -2.27 1.12 -10.95
N VAL A 32 -1.64 0.59 -9.91
CA VAL A 32 -0.37 1.08 -9.33
C VAL A 32 0.60 -0.07 -9.07
N ASP A 33 1.90 0.23 -9.03
CA ASP A 33 2.96 -0.65 -8.53
C ASP A 33 3.53 -0.04 -7.24
N PHE A 34 3.33 -0.71 -6.10
CA PHE A 34 3.79 -0.20 -4.81
C PHE A 34 5.32 -0.18 -4.70
N ALA A 35 6.01 -1.11 -5.35
CA ALA A 35 7.47 -1.16 -5.35
C ALA A 35 8.05 0.02 -6.14
N GLU A 36 7.46 0.37 -7.27
CA GLU A 36 7.84 1.56 -8.03
C GLU A 36 7.57 2.84 -7.23
N ILE A 37 6.42 2.96 -6.59
CA ILE A 37 6.09 4.11 -5.74
C ILE A 37 7.08 4.23 -4.58
N TYR A 38 7.44 3.11 -3.93
CA TYR A 38 8.43 3.11 -2.86
C TYR A 38 9.80 3.58 -3.36
N ARG A 39 10.27 3.02 -4.49
CA ARG A 39 11.55 3.41 -5.12
C ARG A 39 11.63 4.88 -5.47
N ASN A 40 10.52 5.46 -5.94
CA ASN A 40 10.43 6.89 -6.29
C ASN A 40 10.15 7.81 -5.09
N SER A 41 9.90 7.24 -3.90
CA SER A 41 9.62 8.02 -2.69
C SER A 41 10.90 8.44 -1.96
N SER A 42 10.79 9.46 -1.12
CA SER A 42 11.88 9.90 -0.23
C SER A 42 12.26 8.86 0.84
N LEU A 43 11.52 7.75 0.96
CA LEU A 43 11.77 6.67 1.93
C LEU A 43 12.80 5.64 1.44
N CYS A 44 13.01 5.55 0.12
CA CYS A 44 14.01 4.67 -0.49
C CYS A 44 15.36 5.38 -0.71
N ARG A 45 15.46 6.66 -0.33
CA ARG A 45 16.69 7.44 -0.43
C ARG A 45 17.50 7.37 0.86
#